data_AF-A0A0G1JID2-F1
#
_entry.id   AF-A0A0G1JID2-F1
#
_cell.length_a   1.000
_cell.length_b   1.000
_cell.length_c   1.000
_cell.angle_alpha   90.00
_cell.angle_beta   90.00
_cell.angle_gamma   90.00
#
_symmetry.space_group_name_H-M   'P 1'
#
loop_
_entity.id
_entity.type
_entity.pdbx_description
1 polymer ?
#
loop_
_entity_poly.entity_id
_entity_poly.type
_entity_poly.pdbx_seq_one_letter_code
_entity_poly.pdbx_strand_id
1 'polypeptide(L)'
;MIQRVEQLEAKVKALKKEISGCKKELTRLQKTAEFDFLTGVYNRHGFMRESERFIREMEAERKHQGRRQTPLVSRISIIFIDVDNLKRVNDTLGHKEGDRYLLLIARVLTRSVRSTIDIVGRWGGDEFVIALINATDAEALRVAEKLKRRIGKIPLYKKMDSDFVCSASFGLISTDGTHQHPNYGLHELIEKADKAMYEAKTTEGKGVIVSFSEITE
;
A
#
# COMPACT_ATOMS: atom_id res chain seq x y z
N MET A 1 18.67 50.87 24.79
CA MET A 1 18.42 49.47 25.20
C MET A 1 17.07 48.96 24.67
N ILE A 2 15.97 49.69 24.88
CA ILE A 2 14.61 49.32 24.42
C ILE A 2 14.51 49.10 22.91
N GLN A 3 14.99 50.03 22.08
CA GLN A 3 14.99 49.89 20.61
C GLN A 3 15.72 48.63 20.10
N ARG A 4 16.77 48.18 20.80
CA ARG A 4 17.53 46.98 20.41
C ARG A 4 16.74 45.71 20.72
N VAL A 5 15.99 45.71 21.83
CA VAL A 5 15.09 44.61 22.20
C VAL A 5 13.94 44.52 21.20
N GLU A 6 13.28 45.63 20.87
CA GLU A 6 12.20 45.66 19.87
C GLU A 6 12.66 45.20 18.47
N GLN A 7 13.86 45.61 18.04
CA GLN A 7 14.45 45.11 16.79
C GLN A 7 14.71 43.60 16.83
N LEU A 8 15.19 43.06 17.95
CA LEU A 8 15.42 41.63 18.11
C LEU A 8 14.11 40.84 18.10
N GLU A 9 13.06 41.35 18.76
CA GLU A 9 11.73 40.72 18.76
C GLU A 9 11.12 40.68 17.36
N ALA A 10 11.21 41.79 16.60
CA ALA A 10 10.76 41.84 15.22
C ALA A 10 11.51 40.81 14.34
N LYS A 11 12.82 40.69 14.54
CA LYS A 11 13.67 39.73 13.80
C LYS A 11 13.33 38.28 14.15
N VAL A 12 13.11 37.97 15.42
CA VAL A 12 12.66 36.64 15.86
C VAL A 12 11.29 36.29 15.26
N LYS A 13 10.36 37.25 15.21
CA LYS A 13 9.03 37.05 14.62
C LYS A 13 9.11 36.77 13.12
N ALA A 14 9.96 37.51 12.39
CA ALA A 14 10.20 37.29 10.96
C ALA A 14 10.79 35.90 10.69
N LEU A 15 11.85 35.51 11.42
CA LEU A 15 12.48 34.20 11.29
C LEU A 15 11.52 33.05 11.61
N LYS A 16 10.66 33.19 12.63
CA LYS A 16 9.62 32.19 12.94
C LYS A 16 8.63 32.01 11.78
N LYS A 17 8.27 33.10 11.10
CA LYS A 17 7.37 33.06 9.93
C LYS A 17 8.04 32.35 8.75
N GLU A 18 9.30 32.64 8.48
CA GLU A 18 10.08 31.97 7.44
C GLU A 18 10.25 30.47 7.71
N ILE A 19 10.62 30.09 8.94
CA ILE A 19 10.73 28.68 9.35
C ILE A 19 9.38 27.97 9.18
N SER A 20 8.27 28.61 9.55
CA SER A 20 6.94 28.03 9.33
C SER A 20 6.60 27.87 7.86
N GLY A 21 7.00 28.80 6.99
CA GLY A 21 6.81 28.71 5.54
C GLY A 21 7.61 27.54 4.96
N CYS A 22 8.89 27.49 5.28
CA CYS A 22 9.80 26.43 4.85
C CYS A 22 9.33 25.04 5.32
N LYS A 23 8.86 24.91 6.56
CA LYS A 23 8.26 23.65 7.07
C LYS A 23 7.05 23.20 6.26
N LYS A 24 6.13 24.12 5.91
CA LYS A 24 4.94 23.79 5.10
C LYS A 24 5.32 23.31 3.71
N GLU A 25 6.31 23.96 3.10
CA GLU A 25 6.81 23.61 1.79
C GLU A 25 7.52 22.26 1.81
N LEU A 26 8.36 22.00 2.82
CA LEU A 26 8.98 20.70 3.04
C LEU A 26 7.93 19.59 3.20
N THR A 27 6.89 19.81 4.01
CA THR A 27 5.79 18.83 4.15
C THR A 27 5.05 18.61 2.84
N ARG A 28 4.83 19.65 2.03
CA ARG A 28 4.19 19.52 0.73
C ARG A 28 5.06 18.71 -0.23
N LEU A 29 6.36 18.98 -0.28
CA LEU A 29 7.32 18.24 -1.10
C LEU A 29 7.40 16.77 -0.68
N GLN A 30 7.44 16.50 0.63
CA GLN A 30 7.39 15.14 1.17
C GLN A 30 6.10 14.42 0.76
N LYS A 31 4.94 15.07 0.88
CA LYS A 31 3.68 14.45 0.45
C LYS A 31 3.67 14.11 -1.04
N THR A 32 4.16 15.01 -1.90
CA THR A 32 4.22 14.74 -3.34
C THR A 32 5.24 13.64 -3.67
N ALA A 33 6.32 13.52 -2.90
CA ALA A 33 7.33 12.48 -3.09
C ALA A 33 6.84 11.08 -2.66
N GLU A 34 5.84 10.99 -1.81
CA GLU A 34 5.48 9.75 -1.10
C GLU A 34 4.10 9.21 -1.41
N PHE A 35 3.18 10.07 -1.86
CA PHE A 35 1.80 9.69 -2.11
C PHE A 35 1.49 9.78 -3.61
N ASP A 36 0.67 8.86 -4.08
CA ASP A 36 0.13 8.89 -5.43
C ASP A 36 -0.87 10.04 -5.57
N PHE A 37 -0.66 10.89 -6.58
CA PHE A 37 -1.44 12.12 -6.75
C PHE A 37 -2.93 11.86 -7.05
N LEU A 38 -3.23 10.74 -7.71
CA LEU A 38 -4.60 10.40 -8.09
C LEU A 38 -5.36 9.81 -6.90
N THR A 39 -4.78 8.78 -6.27
CA THR A 39 -5.49 7.93 -5.31
C THR A 39 -5.30 8.36 -3.85
N GLY A 40 -4.24 9.12 -3.55
CA GLY A 40 -3.89 9.57 -2.21
C GLY A 40 -3.32 8.49 -1.29
N VAL A 41 -3.15 7.25 -1.76
CA VAL A 41 -2.38 6.22 -1.05
C VAL A 41 -0.88 6.44 -1.28
N TYR A 42 -0.01 5.66 -0.64
CA TYR A 42 1.42 5.77 -0.92
C TYR A 42 1.70 5.50 -2.40
N ASN A 43 2.64 6.21 -3.00
CA ASN A 43 3.23 5.79 -4.27
C ASN A 43 4.24 4.65 -4.02
N ARG A 44 4.80 4.07 -5.08
CA ARG A 44 5.81 3.00 -4.98
C ARG A 44 6.96 3.35 -4.03
N HIS A 45 7.49 4.57 -4.09
CA HIS A 45 8.60 4.99 -3.22
C HIS A 45 8.18 5.09 -1.75
N GLY A 46 7.06 5.76 -1.47
CA GLY A 46 6.52 5.89 -0.12
C GLY A 46 6.17 4.53 0.50
N PHE A 47 5.57 3.62 -0.29
CA PHE A 47 5.24 2.27 0.16
C PHE A 47 6.48 1.50 0.60
N MET A 48 7.53 1.52 -0.24
CA MET A 48 8.80 0.85 0.07
C MET A 48 9.40 1.38 1.36
N ARG A 49 9.56 2.70 1.46
CA ARG A 49 10.20 3.31 2.63
C ARG A 49 9.44 3.03 3.94
N GLU A 50 8.12 3.16 3.92
CA GLU A 50 7.31 2.92 5.12
C GLU A 50 7.29 1.44 5.52
N SER A 51 7.20 0.54 4.55
CA SER A 51 7.19 -0.91 4.81
C SER A 51 8.57 -1.40 5.28
N GLU A 52 9.65 -0.90 4.69
CA GLU A 52 11.02 -1.18 5.14
C GLU A 52 11.29 -0.71 6.57
N ARG A 53 10.63 0.37 7.04
CA ARG A 53 10.73 0.78 8.44
C ARG A 53 10.29 -0.36 9.36
N PHE A 54 9.14 -0.98 9.08
CA PHE A 54 8.64 -2.11 9.86
C PHE A 54 9.50 -3.36 9.74
N ILE A 55 10.09 -3.63 8.57
CA ILE A 55 11.06 -4.74 8.41
C ILE A 55 12.29 -4.51 9.28
N ARG A 56 12.87 -3.28 9.26
CA ARG A 56 14.01 -2.93 10.11
C ARG A 56 13.68 -3.05 11.60
N GLU A 57 12.48 -2.64 12.01
CA GLU A 57 12.00 -2.82 13.38
C GLU A 57 11.92 -4.31 13.76
N MET A 58 11.32 -5.15 12.90
CA MET A 58 11.26 -6.60 13.09
C MET A 58 12.65 -7.25 13.20
N GLU A 59 13.58 -6.88 12.32
CA GLU A 59 14.97 -7.38 12.34
C GLU A 59 15.72 -6.94 13.59
N ALA A 60 15.55 -5.68 14.01
CA ALA A 60 16.16 -5.16 15.22
C ALA A 60 15.66 -5.93 16.45
N GLU A 61 14.35 -6.19 16.55
CA GLU A 61 13.79 -6.98 17.65
C GLU A 61 14.30 -8.42 17.67
N ARG A 62 14.45 -9.06 16.49
CA ARG A 62 15.06 -10.40 16.36
C ARG A 62 16.51 -10.43 16.83
N LYS A 63 17.31 -9.40 16.54
CA LYS A 63 18.71 -9.32 16.99
C LYS A 63 18.86 -9.11 18.50
N HIS A 64 17.85 -8.54 19.16
CA HIS A 64 17.83 -8.27 20.60
C HIS A 64 17.06 -9.33 21.40
N GLN A 65 16.92 -10.56 20.86
CA GLN A 65 16.30 -11.72 21.50
C GLN A 65 16.69 -11.81 23.00
N GLY A 66 15.79 -11.38 23.89
CA GLY A 66 16.00 -11.46 25.34
C GLY A 66 15.41 -10.34 26.20
N ARG A 67 15.03 -9.16 25.65
CA ARG A 67 14.51 -8.05 26.50
C ARG A 67 13.00 -7.85 26.50
N ARG A 68 12.27 -8.37 25.50
CA ARG A 68 10.80 -8.31 25.42
C ARG A 68 10.24 -9.69 25.14
N GLN A 69 9.18 -10.07 25.86
CA GLN A 69 8.49 -11.36 25.65
C GLN A 69 7.68 -11.39 24.34
N THR A 70 7.32 -10.21 23.80
CA THR A 70 6.55 -10.07 22.56
C THR A 70 7.13 -8.95 21.69
N PRO A 71 7.60 -9.24 20.46
CA PRO A 71 8.03 -8.21 19.52
C PRO A 71 6.85 -7.34 19.07
N LEU A 72 7.09 -6.04 18.89
CA LEU A 72 6.10 -5.10 18.35
C LEU A 72 5.77 -5.45 16.89
N VAL A 73 6.75 -5.98 16.14
CA VAL A 73 6.58 -6.47 14.77
C VAL A 73 7.20 -7.86 14.65
N SER A 74 6.37 -8.87 14.42
CA SER A 74 6.77 -10.28 14.32
C SER A 74 6.78 -10.83 12.90
N ARG A 75 5.95 -10.25 12.02
CA ARG A 75 5.68 -10.71 10.66
C ARG A 75 5.09 -9.59 9.82
N ILE A 76 5.19 -9.73 8.50
CA ILE A 76 4.59 -8.84 7.51
C ILE A 76 4.03 -9.71 6.39
N SER A 77 2.78 -9.47 6.01
CA SER A 77 2.16 -10.06 4.82
C SER A 77 2.04 -9.03 3.72
N ILE A 78 2.42 -9.40 2.51
CA ILE A 78 2.25 -8.60 1.30
C ILE A 78 1.07 -9.15 0.51
N ILE A 79 0.21 -8.24 0.04
CA ILE A 79 -0.82 -8.52 -0.95
C ILE A 79 -0.51 -7.64 -2.16
N PHE A 80 -0.10 -8.25 -3.28
CA PHE A 80 -0.02 -7.60 -4.57
C PHE A 80 -1.38 -7.69 -5.26
N ILE A 81 -1.83 -6.62 -5.91
CA ILE A 81 -3.18 -6.48 -6.43
C ILE A 81 -3.10 -5.87 -7.83
N ASP A 82 -3.64 -6.54 -8.83
CA ASP A 82 -3.79 -6.02 -10.18
C ASP A 82 -5.27 -5.81 -10.51
N VAL A 83 -5.67 -4.58 -10.86
CA VAL A 83 -7.07 -4.25 -11.17
C VAL A 83 -7.45 -4.78 -12.55
N ASP A 84 -8.45 -5.64 -12.60
CA ASP A 84 -8.89 -6.24 -13.85
C ASP A 84 -9.67 -5.26 -14.72
N ASN A 85 -9.46 -5.38 -16.03
CA ASN A 85 -10.25 -4.72 -17.07
C ASN A 85 -10.23 -3.17 -17.02
N LEU A 86 -9.22 -2.54 -16.40
CA LEU A 86 -9.09 -1.09 -16.42
C LEU A 86 -9.07 -0.54 -17.86
N LYS A 87 -8.37 -1.23 -18.77
CA LYS A 87 -8.36 -0.85 -20.19
C LYS A 87 -9.77 -0.86 -20.81
N ARG A 88 -10.59 -1.88 -20.56
CA ARG A 88 -12.00 -1.93 -21.04
C ARG A 88 -12.81 -0.74 -20.50
N VAL A 89 -12.61 -0.36 -19.24
CA VAL A 89 -13.23 0.84 -18.65
C VAL A 89 -12.77 2.11 -19.37
N ASN A 90 -11.46 2.27 -19.58
CA ASN A 90 -10.89 3.43 -20.28
C ASN A 90 -11.40 3.55 -21.72
N ASP A 91 -11.42 2.44 -22.45
CA ASP A 91 -11.82 2.41 -23.86
C ASP A 91 -13.33 2.67 -24.02
N THR A 92 -14.15 2.25 -23.04
CA THR A 92 -15.62 2.41 -23.08
C THR A 92 -16.10 3.75 -22.52
N LEU A 93 -15.51 4.21 -21.41
CA LEU A 93 -16.00 5.36 -20.64
C LEU A 93 -15.03 6.55 -20.61
N GLY A 94 -13.85 6.40 -21.21
CA GLY A 94 -12.77 7.38 -21.19
C GLY A 94 -11.93 7.34 -19.92
N HIS A 95 -10.72 7.88 -20.02
CA HIS A 95 -9.73 7.90 -18.93
C HIS A 95 -10.24 8.54 -17.63
N LYS A 96 -11.13 9.53 -17.70
CA LYS A 96 -11.70 10.16 -16.49
C LYS A 96 -12.48 9.18 -15.62
N GLU A 97 -13.18 8.22 -16.24
CA GLU A 97 -13.91 7.19 -15.50
C GLU A 97 -12.98 6.05 -15.05
N GLY A 98 -11.90 5.77 -15.78
CA GLY A 98 -10.82 4.90 -15.29
C GLY A 98 -10.12 5.46 -14.06
N ASP A 99 -9.81 6.76 -14.04
CA ASP A 99 -9.26 7.45 -12.88
C ASP A 99 -10.21 7.37 -11.68
N ARG A 100 -11.51 7.56 -11.93
CA ARG A 100 -12.55 7.39 -10.92
C ARG A 100 -12.62 5.95 -10.42
N TYR A 101 -12.44 4.96 -11.30
CA TYR A 101 -12.43 3.56 -10.93
C TYR A 101 -11.25 3.25 -10.00
N LEU A 102 -10.04 3.70 -10.33
CA LEU A 102 -8.85 3.57 -9.48
C LEU A 102 -9.01 4.26 -8.12
N LEU A 103 -9.62 5.45 -8.09
CA LEU A 103 -9.99 6.16 -6.86
C LEU A 103 -10.94 5.32 -5.98
N LEU A 104 -11.92 4.65 -6.58
CA LEU A 104 -12.86 3.78 -5.86
C LEU A 104 -12.16 2.53 -5.33
N ILE A 105 -11.27 1.91 -6.11
CA ILE A 105 -10.43 0.79 -5.66
C ILE A 105 -9.60 1.21 -4.45
N ALA A 106 -8.83 2.30 -4.54
CA ALA A 106 -8.00 2.79 -3.44
C ALA A 106 -8.80 3.05 -2.15
N ARG A 107 -10.03 3.59 -2.28
CA ARG A 107 -10.95 3.76 -1.14
C ARG A 107 -11.43 2.44 -0.55
N VAL A 108 -11.67 1.43 -1.38
CA VAL A 108 -12.00 0.08 -0.91
C VAL A 108 -10.83 -0.55 -0.18
N LEU A 109 -9.60 -0.42 -0.71
CA LEU A 109 -8.39 -0.96 -0.08
C LEU A 109 -8.17 -0.33 1.31
N THR A 110 -8.10 0.99 1.38
CA THR A 110 -7.85 1.75 2.62
C THR A 110 -8.91 1.52 3.70
N ARG A 111 -10.19 1.36 3.34
CA ARG A 111 -11.28 1.07 4.29
C ARG A 111 -11.38 -0.41 4.70
N SER A 112 -10.53 -1.27 4.14
CA SER A 112 -10.58 -2.71 4.39
C SER A 112 -9.45 -3.19 5.30
N VAL A 113 -8.40 -2.38 5.46
CA VAL A 113 -7.24 -2.62 6.32
C VAL A 113 -7.24 -1.70 7.56
N ARG A 114 -6.32 -1.91 8.51
CA ARG A 114 -6.20 -1.09 9.72
C ARG A 114 -5.43 0.19 9.41
N SER A 115 -6.11 1.34 9.50
CA SER A 115 -5.53 2.65 9.17
C SER A 115 -4.35 3.08 10.05
N THR A 116 -4.15 2.44 11.21
CA THR A 116 -3.11 2.80 12.17
C THR A 116 -1.76 2.15 11.88
N ILE A 117 -1.73 1.04 11.13
CA ILE A 117 -0.51 0.23 10.99
C ILE A 117 -0.33 -0.39 9.60
N ASP A 118 -1.42 -0.75 8.90
CA ASP A 118 -1.32 -1.35 7.58
C ASP A 118 -1.06 -0.27 6.52
N ILE A 119 -0.26 -0.62 5.52
CA ILE A 119 0.18 0.30 4.48
C ILE A 119 -0.47 -0.09 3.16
N VAL A 120 -1.05 0.89 2.46
CA VAL A 120 -1.58 0.72 1.10
C VAL A 120 -0.77 1.61 0.17
N GLY A 121 -0.31 1.04 -0.94
CA GLY A 121 0.41 1.76 -1.99
C GLY A 121 -0.15 1.47 -3.38
N ARG A 122 0.01 2.42 -4.29
CA ARG A 122 -0.15 2.23 -5.73
C ARG A 122 1.22 1.96 -6.32
N TRP A 123 1.40 0.75 -6.83
CA TRP A 123 2.67 0.25 -7.33
C TRP A 123 2.92 0.68 -8.79
N GLY A 124 1.86 0.66 -9.59
CA GLY A 124 1.87 0.96 -11.02
C GLY A 124 0.57 1.63 -11.50
N GLY A 125 0.23 1.47 -12.78
CA GLY A 125 -0.95 2.09 -13.39
C GLY A 125 -2.25 1.60 -12.76
N ASP A 126 -2.48 0.30 -12.81
CA ASP A 126 -3.60 -0.46 -12.24
C ASP A 126 -3.20 -1.31 -11.02
N GLU A 127 -1.93 -1.31 -10.67
CA GLU A 127 -1.37 -2.16 -9.63
C GLU A 127 -1.35 -1.46 -8.26
N PHE A 128 -1.77 -2.20 -7.24
CA PHE A 128 -1.72 -1.80 -5.85
C PHE A 128 -0.97 -2.85 -5.03
N VAL A 129 -0.47 -2.41 -3.88
CA VAL A 129 0.21 -3.29 -2.92
C VAL A 129 -0.25 -2.93 -1.51
N ILE A 130 -0.39 -3.95 -0.66
CA ILE A 130 -0.73 -3.78 0.75
C ILE A 130 0.33 -4.52 1.59
N ALA A 131 0.86 -3.84 2.60
CA ALA A 131 1.62 -4.47 3.67
C ALA A 131 0.75 -4.55 4.94
N LEU A 132 0.45 -5.77 5.36
CA LEU A 132 -0.28 -6.06 6.59
C LEU A 132 0.73 -6.39 7.69
N ILE A 133 0.80 -5.52 8.70
CA ILE A 133 1.78 -5.66 9.78
C ILE A 133 1.23 -6.60 10.85
N ASN A 134 2.02 -7.59 11.28
CA ASN A 134 1.57 -8.63 12.21
C ASN A 134 0.36 -9.43 11.73
N ALA A 135 0.22 -9.65 10.41
CA ALA A 135 -0.81 -10.53 9.86
C ALA A 135 -0.21 -11.89 9.50
N THR A 136 -1.00 -12.94 9.72
CA THR A 136 -0.73 -14.30 9.24
C THR A 136 -1.19 -14.48 7.79
N ASP A 137 -0.75 -15.55 7.12
CA ASP A 137 -1.25 -15.90 5.78
C ASP A 137 -2.78 -16.02 5.75
N ALA A 138 -3.37 -16.65 6.76
CA ALA A 138 -4.81 -16.80 6.88
C ALA A 138 -5.53 -15.45 7.05
N GLU A 139 -4.94 -14.50 7.79
CA GLU A 139 -5.49 -13.15 7.90
C GLU A 139 -5.34 -12.35 6.62
N ALA A 140 -4.19 -12.47 5.93
CA ALA A 140 -3.97 -11.86 4.64
C ALA A 140 -4.97 -12.38 3.59
N LEU A 141 -5.21 -13.69 3.56
CA LEU A 141 -6.22 -14.31 2.71
C LEU A 141 -7.63 -13.79 3.01
N ARG A 142 -8.02 -13.72 4.29
CA ARG A 142 -9.32 -13.13 4.69
C ARG A 142 -9.47 -11.68 4.25
N VAL A 143 -8.39 -10.89 4.31
CA VAL A 143 -8.36 -9.51 3.82
C VAL A 143 -8.53 -9.51 2.30
N ALA A 144 -7.79 -10.33 1.54
CA ALA A 144 -7.92 -10.43 0.08
C ALA A 144 -9.33 -10.82 -0.35
N GLU A 145 -9.96 -11.81 0.28
CA GLU A 145 -11.34 -12.20 0.00
C GLU A 145 -12.33 -11.06 0.27
N LYS A 146 -12.15 -10.35 1.41
CA LYS A 146 -12.96 -9.18 1.75
C LYS A 146 -12.80 -8.08 0.70
N LEU A 147 -11.59 -7.85 0.22
CA LEU A 147 -11.29 -6.90 -0.86
C LEU A 147 -11.98 -7.31 -2.16
N LYS A 148 -11.79 -8.56 -2.61
CA LYS A 148 -12.45 -9.12 -3.80
C LYS A 148 -13.96 -8.90 -3.77
N ARG A 149 -14.62 -9.26 -2.66
CA ARG A 149 -16.07 -9.05 -2.48
C ARG A 149 -16.49 -7.57 -2.50
N ARG A 150 -15.68 -6.67 -1.96
CA ARG A 150 -15.99 -5.23 -1.91
C ARG A 150 -15.75 -4.56 -3.26
N ILE A 151 -14.70 -4.95 -3.97
CA ILE A 151 -14.40 -4.47 -5.34
C ILE A 151 -15.52 -4.89 -6.29
N GLY A 152 -16.00 -6.14 -6.21
CA GLY A 152 -17.15 -6.63 -6.98
C GLY A 152 -18.46 -5.86 -6.76
N LYS A 153 -18.56 -5.05 -5.69
CA LYS A 153 -19.73 -4.22 -5.38
C LYS A 153 -19.57 -2.76 -5.81
N ILE A 154 -18.47 -2.39 -6.46
CA ILE A 154 -18.29 -1.04 -6.98
C ILE A 154 -19.36 -0.77 -8.05
N PRO A 155 -20.14 0.32 -7.95
CA PRO A 155 -21.30 0.56 -8.82
C PRO A 155 -20.90 1.13 -10.19
N LEU A 156 -19.95 0.49 -10.87
CA LEU A 156 -19.54 0.85 -12.24
C LEU A 156 -20.45 0.22 -13.31
N TYR A 157 -21.10 -0.90 -12.99
CA TYR A 157 -21.98 -1.67 -13.89
C TYR A 157 -23.13 -0.83 -14.49
N LYS A 158 -23.56 0.27 -13.85
CA LYS A 158 -24.62 1.14 -14.38
C LYS A 158 -24.20 1.92 -15.63
N LYS A 159 -22.90 2.01 -15.89
CA LYS A 159 -22.32 2.68 -17.06
C LYS A 159 -21.69 1.71 -18.05
N MET A 160 -21.57 0.44 -17.69
CA MET A 160 -20.97 -0.62 -18.49
C MET A 160 -22.06 -1.61 -18.94
N ASP A 161 -21.68 -2.58 -19.76
CA ASP A 161 -22.54 -3.72 -20.08
C ASP A 161 -22.98 -4.45 -18.81
N SER A 162 -24.15 -5.10 -18.85
CA SER A 162 -24.74 -5.78 -17.69
C SER A 162 -23.90 -6.97 -17.17
N ASP A 163 -22.97 -7.48 -17.97
CA ASP A 163 -22.06 -8.56 -17.62
C ASP A 163 -20.74 -8.07 -16.98
N PHE A 164 -20.49 -6.76 -16.96
CA PHE A 164 -19.24 -6.21 -16.45
C PHE A 164 -19.23 -6.22 -14.92
N VAL A 165 -18.26 -6.95 -14.37
CA VAL A 165 -17.98 -7.00 -12.93
C VAL A 165 -16.63 -6.37 -12.66
N CYS A 166 -16.60 -5.43 -11.71
CA CYS A 166 -15.34 -4.92 -11.16
C CYS A 166 -14.61 -6.04 -10.43
N SER A 167 -13.38 -6.37 -10.84
CA SER A 167 -12.55 -7.37 -10.16
C SER A 167 -11.11 -6.92 -10.07
N ALA A 168 -10.34 -7.65 -9.28
CA ALA A 168 -8.89 -7.55 -9.20
C ALA A 168 -8.35 -8.95 -8.91
N SER A 169 -7.13 -9.23 -9.35
CA SER A 169 -6.38 -10.43 -8.98
C SER A 169 -5.43 -10.14 -7.83
N PHE A 170 -5.17 -11.13 -6.98
CA PHE A 170 -4.43 -10.95 -5.73
C PHE A 170 -3.35 -12.03 -5.57
N GLY A 171 -2.12 -11.60 -5.33
CA GLY A 171 -1.00 -12.46 -4.95
C GLY A 171 -0.58 -12.20 -3.51
N LEU A 172 -0.39 -13.25 -2.72
CA LEU A 172 -0.13 -13.15 -1.30
C LEU A 172 1.18 -13.83 -0.92
N ILE A 173 1.91 -13.23 0.01
CA ILE A 173 3.05 -13.86 0.67
C ILE A 173 3.18 -13.29 2.09
N SER A 174 3.47 -14.12 3.08
CA SER A 174 3.84 -13.64 4.41
C SER A 174 5.23 -14.05 4.79
N THR A 175 5.88 -13.21 5.58
CA THR A 175 7.06 -13.63 6.33
C THR A 175 6.58 -14.51 7.47
N ASP A 176 7.01 -15.76 7.50
CA ASP A 176 6.83 -16.59 8.67
C ASP A 176 7.70 -15.99 9.79
N GLY A 177 7.13 -15.84 10.99
CA GLY A 177 7.86 -15.30 12.15
C GLY A 177 9.04 -16.18 12.61
N THR A 178 9.31 -17.28 11.90
CA THR A 178 10.10 -18.45 12.32
C THR A 178 11.26 -18.84 11.41
N HIS A 179 11.64 -18.01 10.43
CA HIS A 179 12.86 -18.18 9.60
C HIS A 179 12.78 -19.17 8.42
N GLN A 180 11.64 -19.40 7.77
CA GLN A 180 11.66 -20.12 6.48
C GLN A 180 12.12 -19.25 5.31
N HIS A 181 12.12 -17.92 5.45
CA HIS A 181 12.69 -17.01 4.47
C HIS A 181 13.64 -15.97 5.12
N PRO A 182 14.86 -16.36 5.53
CA PRO A 182 15.71 -15.49 6.35
C PRO A 182 16.19 -14.20 5.69
N ASN A 183 16.03 -14.02 4.37
CA ASN A 183 16.72 -12.99 3.60
C ASN A 183 15.87 -12.26 2.54
N TYR A 184 14.55 -12.49 2.47
CA TYR A 184 13.75 -11.78 1.46
C TYR A 184 13.59 -10.32 1.86
N GLY A 185 14.27 -9.45 1.11
CA GLY A 185 13.99 -8.03 1.13
C GLY A 185 12.54 -7.78 0.68
N LEU A 186 11.96 -6.65 1.11
CA LEU A 186 10.60 -6.26 0.73
C LEU A 186 10.33 -6.41 -0.77
N HIS A 187 11.32 -6.04 -1.59
CA HIS A 187 11.21 -6.11 -3.03
C HIS A 187 10.95 -7.53 -3.54
N GLU A 188 11.65 -8.52 -2.99
CA GLU A 188 11.51 -9.92 -3.36
C GLU A 188 10.17 -10.50 -2.92
N LEU A 189 9.65 -10.09 -1.77
CA LEU A 189 8.28 -10.46 -1.35
C LEU A 189 7.24 -9.95 -2.35
N ILE A 190 7.37 -8.70 -2.78
CA ILE A 190 6.45 -8.11 -3.76
C ILE A 190 6.55 -8.84 -5.10
N GLU A 191 7.77 -9.11 -5.59
CA GLU A 191 8.01 -9.81 -6.85
C GLU A 191 7.43 -11.25 -6.84
N LYS A 192 7.60 -11.98 -5.74
CA LYS A 192 7.02 -13.32 -5.57
C LYS A 192 5.50 -13.29 -5.55
N ALA A 193 4.89 -12.33 -4.86
CA ALA A 193 3.44 -12.16 -4.84
C ALA A 193 2.90 -11.81 -6.24
N ASP A 194 3.54 -10.88 -6.95
CA ASP A 194 3.18 -10.50 -8.32
C ASP A 194 3.28 -11.70 -9.27
N LYS A 195 4.41 -12.41 -9.26
CA LYS A 195 4.61 -13.60 -10.11
C LYS A 195 3.56 -14.67 -9.88
N ALA A 196 3.27 -15.00 -8.62
CA ALA A 196 2.23 -15.97 -8.27
C ALA A 196 0.85 -15.57 -8.83
N MET A 197 0.47 -14.30 -8.62
CA MET A 197 -0.77 -13.75 -9.14
C MET A 197 -0.82 -13.78 -10.67
N TYR A 198 0.25 -13.39 -11.33
CA TYR A 198 0.33 -13.37 -12.79
C TYR A 198 0.14 -14.78 -13.37
N GLU A 199 0.84 -15.77 -12.83
CA GLU A 199 0.70 -17.18 -13.24
C GLU A 199 -0.74 -17.66 -13.07
N ALA A 200 -1.33 -17.51 -11.88
CA ALA A 200 -2.72 -17.88 -11.62
C ALA A 200 -3.70 -17.14 -12.55
N LYS A 201 -3.42 -15.86 -12.84
CA LYS A 201 -4.23 -15.06 -13.76
C LYS A 201 -4.20 -15.60 -15.19
N THR A 202 -3.08 -16.16 -15.62
CA THR A 202 -2.95 -16.77 -16.96
C THR A 202 -3.57 -18.16 -17.07
N THR A 203 -3.60 -18.94 -15.98
CA THR A 203 -4.11 -20.32 -15.99
C THR A 203 -5.59 -20.41 -15.63
N GLU A 204 -6.04 -19.66 -14.62
CA GLU A 204 -7.40 -19.71 -14.07
C GLU A 204 -8.27 -18.51 -14.47
N GLY A 205 -7.64 -17.45 -14.99
CA GLY A 205 -8.30 -16.22 -15.43
C GLY A 205 -8.32 -15.11 -14.39
N LYS A 206 -9.21 -14.13 -14.57
CA LYS A 206 -9.26 -12.90 -13.77
C LYS A 206 -9.97 -13.09 -12.43
N GLY A 207 -9.66 -12.24 -11.46
CA GLY A 207 -10.28 -12.29 -10.14
C GLY A 207 -9.73 -13.39 -9.22
N VAL A 208 -8.53 -13.91 -9.48
CA VAL A 208 -7.89 -14.97 -8.69
C VAL A 208 -7.34 -14.43 -7.36
N ILE A 209 -7.21 -15.32 -6.37
CA ILE A 209 -6.51 -15.06 -5.12
C ILE A 209 -5.58 -16.25 -4.91
N VAL A 210 -4.27 -16.01 -4.84
CA VAL A 210 -3.26 -17.07 -4.72
C VAL A 210 -2.21 -16.71 -3.68
N SER A 211 -1.79 -17.69 -2.88
CA SER A 211 -0.63 -17.54 -1.99
C SER A 211 0.61 -18.15 -2.62
N PHE A 212 1.75 -17.46 -2.54
CA PHE A 212 3.03 -17.95 -3.06
C PHE A 212 3.48 -19.28 -2.41
N SER A 213 3.01 -19.59 -1.19
CA SER A 213 3.28 -20.87 -0.55
C SER A 213 2.53 -22.06 -1.17
N GLU A 214 1.53 -21.81 -2.01
CA GLU A 214 0.69 -22.84 -2.65
C GLU A 214 1.16 -23.19 -4.08
N ILE A 215 2.17 -22.49 -4.61
CA ILE A 215 2.79 -22.84 -5.89
C ILE A 215 3.90 -23.86 -5.62
N THR A 216 3.49 -25.12 -5.46
CA THR A 216 4.38 -26.26 -5.64
C THR A 216 4.88 -26.28 -7.08
N GLU A 217 6.20 -26.28 -7.25
CA GLU A 217 6.89 -26.63 -8.52
C GLU A 217 6.31 -27.87 -9.19
#